data_AF-A0A060SVQ6-F1
#
_entry.id   AF-A0A060SVQ6-F1
#
_cell.length_a   1.000
_cell.length_b   1.000
_cell.length_c   1.000
_cell.angle_alpha   90.00
_cell.angle_beta   90.00
_cell.angle_gamma   90.00
#
_symmetry.space_group_name_H-M   'P 1'
#
loop_
_entity.id
_entity.type
_entity.pdbx_description
1 polymer ?
#
loop_
_entity_poly.entity_id
_entity_poly.type
_entity_poly.pdbx_seq_one_letter_code
_entity_poly.pdbx_strand_id
1 'polypeptide(L)'
;MDQTYLGLQNLLYEKRHLEREIEKCRQFASIYQDIPLHSLEEFTQLAPEEARTEDVLSDEHQLMLNRLSFELSERQRLDQRRKELIKQKEALLKESKVKAATLENVKIHIDSLMKSALEAQKKVSDLVQANPLPATTNPSTPAPS
;
A
#
# COMPACT_ATOMS: atom_id res chain seq x y z
N MET A 1 -33.08 38.44 -62.45
CA MET A 1 -31.98 38.79 -61.53
C MET A 1 -32.25 38.30 -60.11
N ASP A 2 -33.49 38.33 -59.61
CA ASP A 2 -33.79 37.92 -58.23
C ASP A 2 -33.63 36.42 -57.94
N GLN A 3 -33.95 35.53 -58.89
CA GLN A 3 -33.91 34.09 -58.64
C GLN A 3 -32.47 33.56 -58.47
N THR A 4 -31.52 34.08 -59.25
CA THR A 4 -30.10 33.76 -59.11
C THR A 4 -29.51 34.34 -57.83
N TYR A 5 -29.91 35.55 -57.44
CA TYR A 5 -29.49 36.16 -56.18
C TYR A 5 -30.03 35.39 -54.95
N LEU A 6 -31.30 34.97 -54.99
CA LEU A 6 -31.90 34.14 -53.94
C LEU A 6 -31.23 32.75 -53.85
N GLY A 7 -30.90 32.14 -55.00
CA GLY A 7 -30.14 30.89 -55.05
C GLY A 7 -28.77 31.02 -54.38
N LEU A 8 -28.04 32.09 -54.67
CA LEU A 8 -26.75 32.37 -54.04
C LEU A 8 -26.89 32.58 -52.51
N GLN A 9 -27.90 33.34 -52.07
CA GLN A 9 -28.18 33.56 -50.64
C GLN A 9 -28.45 32.24 -49.89
N ASN A 10 -29.23 31.34 -50.49
CA ASN A 10 -29.51 30.02 -49.92
C ASN A 10 -28.23 29.18 -49.76
N LEU A 11 -27.37 29.13 -50.78
CA LEU A 11 -26.09 28.41 -50.72
C LEU A 11 -25.13 29.00 -49.68
N LEU A 12 -25.08 30.33 -49.57
CA LEU A 12 -24.28 30.99 -48.53
C LEU A 12 -24.79 30.68 -47.13
N TYR A 13 -26.10 30.59 -46.95
CA TYR A 13 -26.70 30.17 -45.68
C TYR A 13 -26.35 28.73 -45.34
N GLU A 14 -26.48 27.81 -46.30
CA GLU A 14 -26.16 26.40 -46.13
C GLU A 14 -24.67 26.19 -45.81
N LYS A 15 -23.77 26.86 -46.55
CA LYS A 15 -22.32 26.84 -46.25
C LYS A 15 -22.05 27.29 -44.81
N ARG A 16 -22.61 28.42 -44.39
CA ARG A 16 -22.44 28.94 -43.02
C ARG A 16 -23.02 27.99 -41.98
N HIS A 17 -24.14 27.34 -42.27
CA HIS A 17 -24.73 26.33 -41.40
C HIS A 17 -23.78 25.14 -41.23
N LEU A 18 -23.30 24.57 -42.33
CA LEU A 18 -22.36 23.44 -42.31
C LEU A 18 -21.04 23.80 -41.60
N GLU A 19 -20.50 25.00 -41.83
CA GLU A 19 -19.30 25.48 -41.14
C GLU A 19 -19.50 25.55 -39.62
N ARG A 20 -20.67 26.01 -39.15
CA ARG A 20 -20.98 26.02 -37.72
C ARG A 20 -21.14 24.62 -37.13
N GLU A 21 -21.76 23.70 -37.86
CA GLU A 21 -21.90 22.32 -37.40
C GLU A 21 -20.54 21.61 -37.34
N ILE A 22 -19.66 21.82 -38.32
CA ILE A 22 -18.29 21.30 -38.31
C ILE A 22 -17.53 21.83 -37.09
N GLU A 23 -17.64 23.13 -36.81
CA GLU A 23 -16.97 23.76 -35.68
C GLU A 23 -17.48 23.20 -34.34
N LYS A 24 -18.80 23.00 -34.20
CA LYS A 24 -19.36 22.31 -33.03
C LYS A 24 -18.81 20.89 -32.86
N CYS A 25 -18.70 20.13 -33.95
CA CYS A 25 -18.13 18.77 -33.88
C CYS A 25 -16.65 18.78 -33.50
N ARG A 26 -15.87 19.77 -33.97
CA ARG A 26 -14.44 19.92 -33.64
C ARG A 26 -14.20 20.31 -32.19
N GLN A 27 -15.14 21.02 -31.58
CA GLN A 27 -15.11 21.38 -30.16
C GLN A 27 -15.42 20.21 -29.22
N PHE A 28 -15.65 19.01 -29.75
CA PHE A 28 -15.78 17.81 -28.94
C PHE A 28 -14.45 17.51 -28.23
N ALA A 29 -14.38 17.85 -26.95
CA ALA A 29 -13.34 17.42 -26.04
C ALA A 29 -13.82 16.17 -25.31
N SER A 30 -12.97 15.15 -25.29
CA SER A 30 -13.22 13.92 -24.54
C SER A 30 -12.20 13.78 -23.42
N ILE A 31 -12.65 13.21 -22.31
CA ILE A 31 -11.86 13.10 -21.07
C ILE A 31 -10.51 12.41 -21.31
N TYR A 32 -10.43 11.49 -22.29
CA TYR A 32 -9.18 10.76 -22.57
C TYR A 32 -8.00 11.67 -22.97
N GLN A 33 -8.27 12.87 -23.46
CA GLN A 33 -7.23 13.83 -23.87
C GLN A 33 -6.48 14.43 -22.67
N ASP A 34 -7.12 14.45 -21.50
CA ASP A 34 -6.59 15.07 -20.28
C ASP A 34 -6.04 14.04 -19.26
N ILE A 35 -6.13 12.74 -19.58
CA ILE A 35 -5.67 11.68 -18.67
C ILE A 35 -4.14 11.60 -18.73
N PRO A 36 -3.43 11.62 -17.59
CA PRO A 36 -2.01 11.33 -17.57
C PRO A 36 -1.79 9.86 -17.96
N LEU A 37 -1.10 9.66 -19.07
CA LEU A 37 -0.71 8.36 -19.60
C LEU A 37 0.80 8.19 -19.46
N HIS A 38 1.25 6.94 -19.39
CA HIS A 38 2.66 6.61 -19.62
C HIS A 38 3.14 7.21 -20.94
N SER A 39 4.40 7.67 -20.95
CA SER A 39 5.06 8.14 -22.15
C SER A 39 5.14 7.03 -23.20
N LEU A 40 5.37 7.40 -24.47
CA LEU A 40 5.50 6.41 -25.54
C LEU A 40 6.67 5.45 -25.29
N GLU A 41 7.77 5.94 -24.72
CA GLU A 41 8.93 5.12 -24.36
C GLU A 41 8.56 4.11 -23.26
N GLU A 42 7.93 4.55 -22.17
CA GLU A 42 7.49 3.67 -21.09
C GLU A 42 6.48 2.64 -21.55
N PHE A 43 5.50 3.04 -22.39
CA PHE A 43 4.56 2.11 -23.01
C PHE A 43 5.31 1.08 -23.86
N THR A 44 6.26 1.52 -24.69
CA THR A 44 7.04 0.63 -25.57
C THR A 44 7.97 -0.31 -24.81
N GLN A 45 8.27 -0.04 -23.53
CA GLN A 45 9.04 -0.93 -22.67
C GLN A 45 8.16 -1.86 -21.82
N LEU A 46 7.07 -1.33 -21.26
CA LEU A 46 6.27 -2.02 -20.24
C LEU A 46 5.02 -2.75 -20.77
N ALA A 47 4.46 -2.32 -21.91
CA ALA A 47 3.20 -2.86 -22.41
C ALA A 47 3.32 -4.28 -22.99
N PRO A 48 2.17 -4.95 -23.16
CA PRO A 48 1.98 -6.14 -23.98
C PRO A 48 2.88 -6.27 -25.20
N GLU A 49 3.40 -7.44 -25.59
CA GLU A 49 3.88 -7.58 -26.98
C GLU A 49 2.72 -7.44 -27.97
N GLU A 50 1.54 -7.95 -27.60
CA GLU A 50 0.31 -7.86 -28.38
C GLU A 50 -0.17 -6.42 -28.58
N ALA A 51 0.18 -5.53 -27.65
CA ALA A 51 -0.20 -4.12 -27.67
C ALA A 51 0.79 -3.23 -28.45
N ARG A 52 1.89 -3.79 -28.97
CA ARG A 52 3.00 -3.06 -29.61
C ARG A 52 3.46 -3.66 -30.94
N THR A 53 2.57 -4.37 -31.62
CA THR A 53 2.87 -4.88 -32.96
C THR A 53 3.11 -3.73 -33.94
N GLU A 54 3.88 -3.94 -35.01
CA GLU A 54 4.16 -2.91 -36.02
C GLU A 54 2.88 -2.31 -36.62
N ASP A 55 1.87 -3.15 -36.88
CA ASP A 55 0.56 -2.71 -37.38
C ASP A 55 -0.09 -1.71 -36.41
N VAL A 56 -0.04 -2.00 -35.10
CA VAL A 56 -0.60 -1.12 -34.06
C VAL A 56 0.20 0.16 -33.91
N LEU A 57 1.54 0.10 -34.00
CA LEU A 57 2.40 1.28 -33.90
C LEU A 57 2.24 2.21 -35.11
N SER A 58 1.85 1.67 -36.27
CA SER A 58 1.62 2.43 -37.50
C SER A 58 0.27 3.16 -37.53
N ASP A 59 -0.73 2.68 -36.78
CA ASP A 59 -2.06 3.29 -36.67
C ASP A 59 -2.21 4.08 -35.36
N GLU A 60 -2.23 5.42 -35.46
CA GLU A 60 -2.34 6.31 -34.30
C GLU A 60 -3.57 6.04 -33.43
N HIS A 61 -4.70 5.67 -34.04
CA HIS A 61 -5.93 5.40 -33.30
C HIS A 61 -5.82 4.09 -32.53
N GLN A 62 -5.31 3.02 -33.16
CA GLN A 62 -5.07 1.74 -32.49
C GLN A 62 -4.02 1.86 -31.39
N LEU A 63 -2.96 2.63 -31.64
CA LEU A 63 -1.95 2.95 -30.64
C LEU A 63 -2.58 3.62 -29.41
N MET A 64 -3.43 4.63 -29.61
CA MET A 64 -4.10 5.31 -28.50
C MET A 64 -5.01 4.36 -27.70
N LEU A 65 -5.80 3.51 -28.38
CA LEU A 65 -6.66 2.53 -27.71
C LEU A 65 -5.85 1.54 -26.85
N ASN A 66 -4.72 1.07 -27.37
CA ASN A 66 -3.84 0.16 -26.64
C ASN A 66 -3.16 0.85 -25.46
N ARG A 67 -2.73 2.12 -25.61
CA ARG A 67 -2.19 2.93 -24.51
C ARG A 67 -3.22 3.13 -23.39
N LEU A 68 -4.47 3.43 -23.73
CA LEU A 68 -5.55 3.59 -22.76
C LEU A 68 -5.88 2.26 -22.05
N SER A 69 -5.89 1.15 -22.80
CA SER A 69 -6.16 -0.18 -22.25
C SER A 69 -5.05 -0.64 -21.29
N PHE A 70 -3.79 -0.39 -21.67
CA PHE A 70 -2.63 -0.63 -20.82
C PHE A 70 -2.71 0.19 -19.54
N GLU A 71 -2.95 1.50 -19.63
CA GLU A 71 -3.10 2.37 -18.47
C GLU A 71 -4.20 1.89 -17.52
N LEU A 72 -5.36 1.50 -18.06
CA LEU A 72 -6.46 0.95 -17.27
C LEU A 72 -6.02 -0.32 -16.52
N SER A 73 -5.35 -1.24 -17.21
CA SER A 73 -4.88 -2.49 -16.61
C SER A 73 -3.86 -2.25 -15.50
N GLU A 74 -2.93 -1.30 -15.69
CA GLU A 74 -1.94 -0.94 -14.68
C GLU A 74 -2.58 -0.29 -13.46
N ARG A 75 -3.54 0.62 -13.66
CA ARG A 75 -4.28 1.23 -12.54
C ARG A 75 -5.06 0.19 -11.74
N GLN A 76 -5.69 -0.77 -12.41
CA GLN A 76 -6.38 -1.88 -11.73
C GLN A 76 -5.41 -2.76 -10.94
N ARG A 77 -4.25 -3.11 -11.53
CA ARG A 77 -3.20 -3.88 -10.87
C ARG A 77 -2.67 -3.17 -9.62
N LEU A 78 -2.38 -1.87 -9.73
CA LEU A 78 -1.89 -1.05 -8.63
C LEU A 78 -2.93 -0.88 -7.52
N ASP A 79 -4.20 -0.66 -7.87
CA ASP A 79 -5.28 -0.55 -6.88
C ASP A 79 -5.48 -1.88 -6.12
N GLN A 80 -5.43 -3.01 -6.83
CA GLN A 80 -5.50 -4.33 -6.20
C GLN A 80 -4.32 -4.57 -5.27
N ARG A 81 -3.09 -4.21 -5.70
CA ARG A 81 -1.89 -4.33 -4.86
C ARG A 81 -1.99 -3.44 -3.62
N ARG A 82 -2.49 -2.21 -3.77
CA ARG A 82 -2.74 -1.27 -2.67
C ARG A 82 -3.72 -1.86 -1.66
N LYS A 83 -4.85 -2.41 -2.10
CA LYS A 83 -5.85 -3.06 -1.22
C LYS A 83 -5.23 -4.21 -0.43
N GLU A 84 -4.44 -5.06 -1.08
CA GLU A 84 -3.75 -6.16 -0.41
C GLU A 84 -2.74 -5.67 0.63
N LEU A 85 -1.93 -4.65 0.30
CA LEU A 85 -0.99 -4.06 1.25
C LEU A 85 -1.68 -3.41 2.45
N ILE A 86 -2.84 -2.78 2.26
CA ILE A 86 -3.65 -2.23 3.36
C ILE A 86 -4.10 -3.36 4.29
N LYS A 87 -4.63 -4.45 3.73
CA LYS A 87 -5.05 -5.62 4.50
C LYS A 87 -3.88 -6.25 5.30
N GLN A 88 -2.71 -6.38 4.68
CA GLN A 88 -1.51 -6.89 5.35
C GLN A 88 -1.06 -5.97 6.49
N LYS A 89 -1.08 -4.65 6.25
CA LYS A 89 -0.77 -3.65 7.29
C LYS A 89 -1.73 -3.78 8.48
N GLU A 90 -3.03 -3.91 8.23
CA GLU A 90 -4.04 -4.05 9.29
C GLU A 90 -3.84 -5.34 10.09
N ALA A 91 -3.54 -6.45 9.42
CA ALA A 91 -3.23 -7.73 10.07
C ALA A 91 -2.00 -7.62 10.98
N LEU A 92 -0.91 -7.02 10.48
CA LEU A 92 0.32 -6.80 11.26
C LEU A 92 0.09 -5.87 12.45
N LEU A 93 -0.71 -4.82 12.30
CA LEU A 93 -1.07 -3.94 13.41
C LEU A 93 -1.86 -4.68 14.48
N LYS A 94 -2.79 -5.56 14.10
CA LYS A 94 -3.53 -6.40 15.05
C LYS A 94 -2.61 -7.36 15.78
N GLU A 95 -1.72 -8.04 15.05
CA GLU A 95 -0.73 -8.96 15.62
C GLU A 95 0.21 -8.23 16.59
N SER A 96 0.71 -7.05 16.21
CA SER A 96 1.56 -6.22 17.05
C SER A 96 0.86 -5.83 18.36
N LYS A 97 -0.43 -5.49 18.32
CA LYS A 97 -1.22 -5.18 19.52
C LYS A 97 -1.36 -6.40 20.44
N VAL A 98 -1.65 -7.57 19.87
CA VAL A 98 -1.74 -8.82 20.65
C VAL A 98 -0.40 -9.14 21.31
N LYS A 99 0.70 -9.08 20.56
CA LYS A 99 2.06 -9.29 21.07
C LYS A 99 2.41 -8.31 22.19
N ALA A 100 2.07 -7.03 22.04
CA ALA A 100 2.29 -6.03 23.08
C ALA A 100 1.50 -6.34 24.36
N ALA A 101 0.23 -6.74 24.24
CA ALA A 101 -0.59 -7.13 25.38
C ALA A 101 -0.05 -8.39 26.07
N THR A 102 0.41 -9.39 25.31
CA THR A 102 1.05 -10.60 25.86
C THR A 102 2.35 -10.25 26.59
N LEU A 103 3.19 -9.38 26.03
CA LEU A 103 4.42 -8.94 26.69
C LEU A 103 4.13 -8.24 28.02
N GLU A 104 3.14 -7.35 28.06
CA GLU A 104 2.73 -6.68 29.29
C GLU A 104 2.23 -7.69 30.34
N ASN A 105 1.43 -8.67 29.93
CA ASN A 105 0.95 -9.73 30.81
C ASN A 105 2.11 -10.57 31.38
N VAL A 106 3.06 -10.99 30.52
CA VAL A 106 4.26 -11.71 30.94
C VAL A 106 5.09 -10.89 31.93
N LYS A 107 5.25 -9.59 31.68
CA LYS A 107 5.95 -8.67 32.59
C LYS A 107 5.29 -8.66 33.98
N ILE A 108 3.96 -8.52 34.05
CA ILE A 108 3.21 -8.55 35.32
C ILE A 108 3.45 -9.87 36.07
N HIS A 109 3.44 -11.01 35.38
CA HIS A 109 3.69 -12.31 36.01
C HIS A 109 5.13 -12.45 36.54
N ILE A 110 6.12 -11.94 35.81
CA ILE A 110 7.51 -11.91 36.26
C ILE A 110 7.66 -11.03 37.51
N ASP A 111 7.06 -9.83 37.50
CA ASP A 111 7.11 -8.90 38.63
C ASP A 111 6.47 -9.53 39.88
N SER A 112 5.34 -10.24 39.71
CA SER A 112 4.67 -10.99 40.78
C SER A 112 5.54 -12.13 41.33
N LEU A 113 6.12 -12.95 40.44
CA LEU A 113 7.01 -14.04 40.81
C LEU A 113 8.23 -13.54 41.59
N MET A 114 8.83 -12.44 41.14
CA MET A 114 9.97 -11.81 41.80
C MET A 114 9.60 -11.36 43.22
N LYS A 115 8.43 -10.74 43.39
CA LYS A 115 7.93 -10.33 44.71
C LYS A 115 7.71 -11.54 45.63
N SER A 116 7.07 -12.60 45.14
CA SER A 116 6.88 -13.83 45.92
C SER A 116 8.20 -14.52 46.29
N ALA A 117 9.19 -14.52 45.39
CA ALA A 117 10.52 -15.07 45.66
C ALA A 117 11.24 -14.27 46.76
N LEU A 118 11.17 -12.94 46.73
CA LEU A 118 11.73 -12.07 47.77
C LEU A 118 11.05 -12.31 49.14
N GLU A 119 9.73 -12.45 49.15
CA GLU A 119 8.98 -12.77 50.38
C GLU A 119 9.36 -14.16 50.95
N ALA A 120 9.51 -15.16 50.08
CA ALA A 120 9.96 -16.49 50.48
C ALA A 120 11.39 -16.47 51.02
N GLN A 121 12.30 -15.76 50.36
CA GLN A 121 13.68 -15.58 50.81
C GLN A 121 13.73 -14.95 52.20
N LYS A 122 12.93 -13.90 52.43
CA LYS A 122 12.84 -13.24 53.74
C LYS A 122 12.36 -14.23 54.82
N LYS A 123 11.27 -14.96 54.57
CA LYS A 123 10.75 -15.97 55.50
C LYS A 123 11.76 -17.07 55.82
N VAL A 124 12.49 -17.56 54.81
CA VAL A 124 13.55 -18.56 55.01
C VAL A 124 14.69 -17.99 55.86
N SER A 125 15.14 -16.76 55.58
CA SER A 125 16.17 -16.09 56.39
C SER A 125 15.73 -15.93 57.85
N ASP A 126 14.49 -15.51 58.08
CA ASP A 126 13.93 -15.33 59.42
C ASP A 126 13.87 -16.69 60.18
N LEU A 127 13.47 -17.77 59.50
CA LEU A 127 13.44 -19.13 60.08
C LEU A 127 14.85 -19.67 60.40
N VAL A 128 15.84 -19.39 59.55
CA VAL A 128 17.25 -19.78 59.79
C VAL A 128 17.84 -19.01 60.96
N GLN A 129 17.49 -17.72 61.14
CA GLN A 129 17.93 -16.94 62.30
C GLN A 129 17.21 -17.35 63.60
N ALA A 130 15.94 -17.72 63.52
CA ALA A 130 15.15 -18.16 64.68
C ALA A 130 15.54 -19.55 65.20
N ASN A 131 16.19 -20.38 64.38
CA ASN A 131 16.62 -21.73 64.74
C ASN A 131 18.12 -21.89 64.47
N PRO A 132 19.00 -21.35 65.34
CA PRO A 132 20.44 -21.54 65.17
C PRO A 132 20.73 -23.03 65.32
N LEU A 133 21.14 -23.67 64.22
CA LEU A 133 21.78 -25.00 64.29
C LEU A 133 22.89 -24.91 65.34
N PRO A 134 23.00 -25.92 66.25
CA PRO A 134 24.09 -25.93 67.21
C PRO A 134 25.39 -25.86 66.43
N ALA A 135 26.21 -24.85 66.76
CA ALA A 135 27.53 -24.72 66.20
C ALA A 135 28.24 -26.07 66.36
N THR A 136 28.51 -26.75 65.25
CA THR A 136 29.41 -27.89 65.26
C THR A 136 30.78 -27.30 65.55
N THR A 137 31.15 -27.32 66.82
CA THR A 137 32.51 -27.08 67.28
C THR A 137 33.39 -28.12 66.59
N ASN A 138 34.06 -27.74 65.51
CA ASN A 138 35.17 -28.52 64.98
C ASN A 138 36.24 -28.59 66.09
N PRO A 139 36.62 -29.80 66.56
CA PRO A 139 37.77 -29.91 67.44
C PRO A 139 39.01 -29.54 66.63
N SER A 140 39.74 -28.58 67.16
CA SER A 140 41.03 -28.11 66.70
C SER A 140 41.99 -29.29 66.47
N THR A 141 42.38 -29.50 65.22
CA THR A 141 43.52 -30.34 64.87
C THR A 141 44.81 -29.60 65.25
N PRO A 142 45.70 -30.14 66.10
CA PRO A 142 46.99 -29.51 66.36
C PRO A 142 47.90 -29.69 65.15
N ALA A 143 48.55 -28.61 64.72
CA ALA A 143 49.59 -28.62 63.70
C ALA A 143 50.86 -29.33 64.25
N PRO A 144 51.52 -30.21 63.47
CA PRO A 144 52.80 -30.78 63.87
C PRO A 144 53.94 -29.80 63.58
N SER A 145 54.98 -29.88 64.41
CA SER A 145 56.22 -29.09 64.44
C SER A 145 57.12 -29.29 63.24
#